data_AF-A0A7C1KLS9-F1
#
_entry.id   AF-A0A7C1KLS9-F1
#
_cell.length_a   1.000
_cell.length_b   1.000
_cell.length_c   1.000
_cell.angle_alpha   90.00
_cell.angle_beta   90.00
_cell.angle_gamma   90.00
#
_symmetry.space_group_name_H-M   'P 1'
#
loop_
_entity.id
_entity.type
_entity.pdbx_description
1 polymer ?
#
loop_
_entity_poly.entity_id
_entity_poly.type
_entity_poly.pdbx_seq_one_letter_code
_entity_poly.pdbx_strand_id
1 'polypeptide(L)'
;MNLLKACAIVVSVSIICTFQGKFAKASSESSGASAENVVLEPITKEMQERAKNYYSEIYPSEQLRALYSDNVGLEKGAGPWQDFYKPVPMQMYWFPSRHYVRPDGTYYDQLLEKYKAEECVKCHEEVTPGIVHDWRKSTHADPRKNSYFSQKTKQIEELLEQELKEVTCSNCHGKDHKELYMPTPDVCGECHPKEVGEYLDEMKYGRPNHVDTFSANVVPPWYPENARQGLITTMFGCDYCHATTEKCDICHTRHRFSAAEGRRPEACISCHMGYDHPDAESYLESKMGIIYHLEGEHWDWEKPLGQMVPGKDYRTPTCQFCHMYQAEGKFTHTTAAKGIWRMGTVPPKSFDFKSSLKAYPYGVKLPPLDYKLDIYSAENKKKREQWIQMCSNCHSPRWARLYLENLDNMMFEQWQLQDRAHLILDEIAAADAFDPPVSERDPYPMGEVLADALGADLLGDAIYNAFKTTGGKIPVYGPILGVYSVFMAGKNNPSYIENLYTDMWFGDKAHAYKGTAHVQQDISWWYGSSMVYKKISAMESEAQRLIRAKEVDKKLLKKGRKGVLGVLGGIIVVAAVVIFGIAAMSRKRKED
;
A
#
# COMPACT_ATOMS: atom_id res chain seq x y z
N MET A 1 2.62 -25.82 -65.06
CA MET A 1 1.25 -26.29 -65.29
C MET A 1 0.30 -25.26 -64.72
N ASN A 2 -0.30 -24.52 -65.66
CA ASN A 2 -1.51 -23.70 -65.64
C ASN A 2 -1.78 -22.74 -64.47
N LEU A 3 -1.70 -21.41 -64.66
CA LEU A 3 -2.62 -20.53 -65.45
C LEU A 3 -3.97 -20.39 -64.70
N LEU A 4 -4.53 -19.22 -64.33
CA LEU A 4 -4.55 -17.89 -64.95
C LEU A 4 -5.14 -16.82 -64.01
N LYS A 5 -4.60 -15.58 -64.14
CA LYS A 5 -5.29 -14.26 -64.25
C LYS A 5 -6.03 -13.68 -63.03
N ALA A 6 -6.07 -12.37 -62.81
CA ALA A 6 -5.38 -11.21 -63.39
C ALA A 6 -5.67 -9.99 -62.50
N CYS A 7 -4.75 -9.01 -62.56
CA CYS A 7 -4.83 -7.65 -62.03
C CYS A 7 -6.12 -6.91 -62.42
N ALA A 8 -6.55 -5.95 -61.59
CA ALA A 8 -6.41 -4.50 -61.83
C ALA A 8 -7.47 -3.66 -61.09
N ILE A 9 -6.97 -2.62 -60.39
CA ILE A 9 -7.52 -1.25 -60.26
C ILE A 9 -8.97 -1.13 -59.77
N VAL A 10 -9.15 -0.66 -58.52
CA VAL A 10 -10.30 0.18 -58.17
C VAL A 10 -9.84 1.41 -57.37
N VAL A 11 -10.04 2.52 -58.07
CA VAL A 11 -10.12 3.93 -57.71
C VAL A 11 -10.58 4.24 -56.29
N SER A 12 -9.86 5.17 -55.67
CA SER A 12 -10.17 5.94 -54.48
C SER A 12 -11.56 6.58 -54.53
N VAL A 13 -12.41 6.29 -53.53
CA VAL A 13 -13.53 7.15 -53.16
C VAL A 13 -13.50 7.36 -51.65
N SER A 14 -13.00 8.52 -51.26
CA SER A 14 -13.10 9.06 -49.91
C SER A 14 -14.55 9.41 -49.62
N ILE A 15 -15.21 8.68 -48.72
CA ILE A 15 -16.44 9.16 -48.09
C ILE A 15 -16.03 9.97 -46.86
N ILE A 16 -16.15 11.28 -47.02
CA ILE A 16 -16.06 12.29 -45.98
C ILE A 16 -17.30 12.13 -45.09
N CYS A 17 -17.13 11.53 -43.91
CA CYS A 17 -18.06 11.73 -42.80
C CYS A 17 -17.54 12.88 -41.95
N THR A 18 -18.08 14.07 -42.20
CA THR A 18 -17.92 15.28 -41.39
C THR A 18 -18.60 15.07 -40.02
N PHE A 19 -17.84 14.61 -39.03
CA PHE A 19 -18.17 14.89 -37.63
C PHE A 19 -17.54 16.24 -37.26
N GLN A 20 -18.36 17.29 -37.25
CA GLN A 20 -18.02 18.58 -36.63
C GLN A 20 -17.97 18.40 -35.10
N GLY A 21 -16.88 17.84 -34.60
CA GLY A 21 -16.47 18.03 -33.21
C GLY A 21 -15.90 19.43 -33.07
N LYS A 22 -16.59 20.30 -32.32
CA LYS A 22 -16.08 21.61 -31.92
C LYS A 22 -14.79 21.41 -31.11
N PHE A 23 -13.63 21.48 -31.76
CA PHE A 23 -12.38 21.77 -31.09
C PHE A 23 -12.44 23.22 -30.63
N ALA A 24 -12.64 23.43 -29.33
CA ALA A 24 -12.43 24.72 -28.71
C ALA A 24 -10.96 25.09 -28.92
N LYS A 25 -10.73 26.11 -29.76
CA LYS A 25 -9.43 26.73 -29.96
C LYS A 25 -9.09 27.41 -28.64
N ALA A 26 -8.17 26.84 -27.86
CA ALA A 26 -7.59 27.52 -26.71
C ALA A 26 -6.95 28.82 -27.22
N SER A 27 -7.56 29.95 -26.88
CA SER A 27 -7.04 31.26 -27.22
C SER A 27 -5.74 31.48 -26.46
N SER A 28 -4.64 31.59 -27.21
CA SER A 28 -3.40 32.17 -26.74
C SER A 28 -3.59 33.69 -26.61
N GLU A 29 -4.23 34.11 -25.52
CA GLU A 29 -4.12 35.49 -25.03
C GLU A 29 -3.47 35.44 -23.66
N SER A 30 -2.16 35.71 -23.66
CA SER A 30 -1.39 36.00 -22.47
C SER A 30 -1.85 37.34 -21.90
N SER A 31 -2.88 37.31 -21.05
CA SER A 31 -3.02 38.34 -20.04
C SER A 31 -1.98 38.04 -18.96
N GLY A 32 -1.04 38.97 -18.77
CA GLY A 32 -0.21 39.00 -17.58
C GLY A 32 -1.11 39.25 -16.39
N ALA A 33 -1.66 38.19 -15.81
CA ALA A 33 -2.30 38.27 -14.51
C ALA A 33 -1.18 38.45 -13.48
N SER A 34 -1.05 39.67 -12.95
CA SER A 34 -0.51 39.86 -11.60
C SER A 34 -1.26 38.92 -10.65
N ALA A 35 -0.59 38.47 -9.59
CA ALA A 35 -1.13 37.55 -8.58
C ALA A 35 -2.34 38.10 -7.77
N GLU A 36 -3.09 39.06 -8.29
CA GLU A 36 -4.07 39.86 -7.56
C GLU A 36 -5.52 39.37 -7.69
N ASN A 37 -5.87 38.52 -8.66
CA ASN A 37 -7.25 38.06 -8.88
C ASN A 37 -7.38 36.54 -9.04
N VAL A 38 -6.93 35.78 -8.04
CA VAL A 38 -7.25 34.35 -7.97
C VAL A 38 -8.65 34.20 -7.39
N VAL A 39 -9.59 33.69 -8.18
CA VAL A 39 -10.91 33.31 -7.65
C VAL A 39 -10.73 32.02 -6.84
N LEU A 40 -10.76 32.14 -5.51
CA LEU A 40 -10.74 31.01 -4.60
C LEU A 40 -12.11 30.32 -4.63
N GLU A 41 -12.11 28.99 -4.71
CA GLU A 41 -13.34 28.22 -4.46
C GLU A 41 -13.82 28.51 -3.03
N PRO A 42 -15.14 28.74 -2.83
CA PRO A 42 -15.67 29.05 -1.50
C PRO A 42 -15.57 27.85 -0.57
N ILE A 43 -15.34 28.11 0.71
CA ILE A 43 -15.48 27.14 1.81
C ILE A 43 -16.81 27.37 2.51
N THR A 44 -17.47 26.29 2.94
CA THR A 44 -18.81 26.37 3.55
C THR A 44 -18.84 25.73 4.93
N LYS A 45 -19.84 26.08 5.75
CA LYS A 45 -20.12 25.42 7.04
C LYS A 45 -20.40 23.93 6.87
N GLU A 46 -21.04 23.51 5.79
CA GLU A 46 -21.27 22.09 5.50
C GLU A 46 -19.95 21.32 5.29
N MET A 47 -19.00 21.92 4.55
CA MET A 47 -17.67 21.35 4.39
C MET A 47 -16.94 21.28 5.74
N GLN A 48 -17.07 22.32 6.57
CA GLN A 48 -16.49 22.36 7.92
C GLN A 48 -17.03 21.27 8.84
N GLU A 49 -18.35 21.09 8.86
CA GLU A 49 -18.97 20.03 9.65
C GLU A 49 -18.55 18.64 9.15
N ARG A 50 -18.45 18.41 7.84
CA ARG A 50 -17.89 17.15 7.32
C ARG A 50 -16.44 16.93 7.77
N ALA A 51 -15.60 17.97 7.66
CA ALA A 51 -14.18 17.87 8.01
C ALA A 51 -13.96 17.62 9.51
N LYS A 52 -14.73 18.28 10.39
CA LYS A 52 -14.71 18.03 11.84
C LYS A 52 -15.20 16.63 12.22
N ASN A 53 -16.04 16.02 11.39
CA ASN A 53 -16.51 14.65 11.55
C ASN A 53 -15.60 13.62 10.83
N TYR A 54 -14.32 13.93 10.64
CA TYR A 54 -13.34 13.13 9.91
C TYR A 54 -13.40 11.62 10.23
N TYR A 55 -13.33 11.25 11.51
CA TYR A 55 -13.34 9.84 11.92
C TYR A 55 -14.69 9.16 11.71
N SER A 56 -15.81 9.90 11.73
CA SER A 56 -17.12 9.34 11.38
C SER A 56 -17.25 9.08 9.87
N GLU A 57 -16.51 9.80 9.03
CA GLU A 57 -16.48 9.55 7.58
C GLU A 57 -15.63 8.32 7.23
N ILE A 58 -14.49 8.13 7.92
CA ILE A 58 -13.60 6.98 7.68
C ILE A 58 -14.13 5.71 8.37
N TYR A 59 -14.62 5.86 9.59
CA TYR A 59 -15.15 4.79 10.44
C TYR A 59 -16.64 5.05 10.73
N PRO A 60 -17.55 4.68 9.79
CA PRO A 60 -18.96 5.09 9.86
C PRO A 60 -19.73 4.47 11.04
N SER A 61 -19.34 3.30 11.54
CA SER A 61 -20.00 2.66 12.68
C SER A 61 -19.26 2.90 13.99
N GLU A 62 -20.01 2.89 15.10
CA GLU A 62 -19.43 2.95 16.45
C GLU A 62 -18.44 1.81 16.70
N GLN A 63 -18.73 0.62 16.16
CA GLN A 63 -17.84 -0.54 16.28
C GLN A 63 -16.50 -0.30 15.58
N LEU A 64 -16.49 0.37 14.42
CA LEU A 64 -15.24 0.72 13.73
C LEU A 64 -14.47 1.80 14.49
N ARG A 65 -15.16 2.83 15.00
CA ARG A 65 -14.51 3.87 15.83
C ARG A 65 -13.90 3.28 17.11
N ALA A 66 -14.59 2.36 17.76
CA ALA A 66 -14.08 1.63 18.92
C ALA A 66 -12.81 0.80 18.63
N LEU A 67 -12.57 0.44 17.36
CA LEU A 67 -11.37 -0.31 16.95
C LEU A 67 -10.20 0.61 16.56
N TYR A 68 -10.47 1.82 16.06
CA TYR A 68 -9.44 2.64 15.41
C TYR A 68 -9.30 4.06 15.93
N SER A 69 -10.34 4.73 16.43
CA SER A 69 -10.28 6.17 16.77
C SER A 69 -10.64 6.49 18.22
N ASP A 70 -11.42 5.64 18.90
CA ASP A 70 -11.71 5.85 20.32
C ASP A 70 -10.41 5.67 21.12
N ASN A 71 -10.05 6.66 21.93
CA ASN A 71 -8.77 6.66 22.63
C ASN A 71 -8.72 5.58 23.72
N VAL A 72 -7.71 4.71 23.67
CA VAL A 72 -7.45 3.63 24.64
C VAL A 72 -6.10 3.78 25.35
N GLY A 73 -5.44 4.92 25.16
CA GLY A 73 -4.06 5.14 25.58
C GLY A 73 -3.14 4.02 25.11
N LEU A 74 -2.38 3.47 26.05
CA LEU A 74 -1.45 2.36 25.81
C LEU A 74 -1.94 1.01 26.32
N GLU A 75 -3.23 0.89 26.65
CA GLU A 75 -3.78 -0.32 27.27
C GLU A 75 -4.02 -1.46 26.27
N LYS A 76 -4.43 -1.10 25.04
CA LYS A 76 -4.77 -2.01 23.94
C LYS A 76 -4.27 -1.45 22.62
N GLY A 77 -4.06 -2.32 21.65
CA GLY A 77 -3.75 -1.94 20.27
C GLY A 77 -4.95 -1.37 19.51
N ALA A 78 -4.93 -1.54 18.19
CA ALA A 78 -5.97 -1.10 17.27
C ALA A 78 -6.39 -2.21 16.30
N GLY A 79 -7.55 -2.00 15.67
CA GLY A 79 -8.14 -2.93 14.71
C GLY A 79 -8.68 -4.22 15.34
N PRO A 80 -9.00 -5.23 14.52
CA PRO A 80 -9.59 -6.49 15.00
C PRO A 80 -8.69 -7.27 15.97
N TRP A 81 -7.42 -6.91 16.05
CA TRP A 81 -6.42 -7.56 16.92
C TRP A 81 -6.08 -6.75 18.17
N GLN A 82 -6.84 -5.70 18.51
CA GLN A 82 -6.53 -4.76 19.59
C GLN A 82 -6.20 -5.42 20.94
N ASP A 83 -6.79 -6.58 21.25
CA ASP A 83 -6.57 -7.28 22.51
C ASP A 83 -5.33 -8.23 22.49
N PHE A 84 -4.70 -8.42 21.33
CA PHE A 84 -3.53 -9.31 21.16
C PHE A 84 -2.19 -8.61 21.29
N TYR A 85 -2.17 -7.28 21.34
CA TYR A 85 -0.94 -6.50 21.49
C TYR A 85 -1.20 -5.17 22.20
N LYS A 86 -0.12 -4.55 22.65
CA LYS A 86 -0.11 -3.17 23.17
C LYS A 86 0.70 -2.27 22.24
N PRO A 87 0.32 -1.00 22.09
CA PRO A 87 1.06 -0.04 21.29
C PRO A 87 2.42 0.26 21.94
N VAL A 88 3.42 0.58 21.11
CA VAL A 88 4.66 1.18 21.60
C VAL A 88 4.43 2.66 21.93
N PRO A 89 5.19 3.29 22.86
CA PRO A 89 4.97 4.68 23.26
C PRO A 89 4.91 5.67 22.10
N MET A 90 5.69 5.42 21.04
CA MET A 90 5.64 6.31 19.87
C MET A 90 4.27 6.32 19.21
N GLN A 91 3.46 5.26 19.22
CA GLN A 91 2.13 5.31 18.60
C GLN A 91 1.23 6.43 19.12
N MET A 92 1.50 7.01 20.30
CA MET A 92 0.87 8.24 20.78
C MET A 92 0.92 9.41 19.79
N TYR A 93 1.99 9.57 19.01
CA TYR A 93 2.07 10.67 18.04
C TYR A 93 1.85 10.22 16.58
N TRP A 94 1.81 8.92 16.32
CA TRP A 94 1.67 8.35 14.98
C TRP A 94 0.18 8.12 14.74
N PHE A 95 -0.51 7.66 15.79
CA PHE A 95 -1.95 7.43 15.84
C PHE A 95 -2.59 8.13 17.06
N PRO A 96 -2.49 9.46 17.14
CA PRO A 96 -2.89 10.22 18.32
C PRO A 96 -4.35 10.09 18.73
N SER A 97 -5.30 10.01 17.80
CA SER A 97 -6.72 9.83 18.17
C SER A 97 -6.90 8.59 19.05
N ARG A 98 -6.25 7.49 18.66
CA ARG A 98 -6.33 6.18 19.30
C ARG A 98 -5.49 6.04 20.55
N HIS A 99 -4.28 6.60 20.56
CA HIS A 99 -3.25 6.22 21.54
C HIS A 99 -2.69 7.37 22.35
N TYR A 100 -2.91 8.65 21.98
CA TYR A 100 -2.26 9.76 22.68
C TYR A 100 -2.68 9.81 24.15
N VAL A 101 -1.69 9.71 25.03
CA VAL A 101 -1.81 10.04 26.44
C VAL A 101 -0.94 11.26 26.67
N ARG A 102 -1.47 12.25 27.39
CA ARG A 102 -0.73 13.47 27.68
C ARG A 102 0.56 13.15 28.46
N PRO A 103 1.61 13.97 28.28
CA PRO A 103 2.77 13.89 29.15
C PRO A 103 2.36 14.18 30.61
N ASP A 104 2.87 13.38 31.54
CA ASP A 104 2.76 13.61 32.98
C ASP A 104 4.15 13.67 33.63
N GLY A 105 4.19 14.21 34.85
CA GLY A 105 5.38 14.19 35.69
C GLY A 105 5.99 15.54 36.03
N THR A 106 6.87 15.50 37.01
CA THR A 106 7.39 16.67 37.74
C THR A 106 8.11 17.71 36.87
N TYR A 107 8.62 17.31 35.71
CA TYR A 107 9.27 18.24 34.78
C TYR A 107 8.29 19.29 34.22
N TYR A 108 7.08 18.86 33.87
CA TYR A 108 6.05 19.76 33.35
C TYR A 108 5.48 20.66 34.45
N ASP A 109 5.31 20.11 35.67
CA ASP A 109 4.86 20.89 36.83
C ASP A 109 5.84 22.04 37.13
N GLN A 110 7.14 21.78 37.10
CA GLN A 110 8.19 22.80 37.30
C GLN A 110 8.15 23.91 36.24
N LEU A 111 7.87 23.58 34.98
CA LEU A 111 7.73 24.59 33.93
C LEU A 111 6.51 25.47 34.17
N LEU A 112 5.40 24.90 34.66
CA LEU A 112 4.17 25.62 34.97
C LEU A 112 4.24 26.47 36.25
N GLU A 113 5.27 26.28 37.09
CA GLU A 113 5.60 27.22 38.18
C GLU A 113 6.24 28.52 37.63
N LYS A 114 7.01 28.42 36.54
CA LYS A 114 7.75 29.55 35.93
C LYS A 114 6.94 30.28 34.86
N TYR A 115 6.09 29.57 34.12
CA TYR A 115 5.29 30.10 33.01
C TYR A 115 3.82 29.82 33.20
N LYS A 116 2.95 30.72 32.71
CA LYS A 116 1.50 30.42 32.66
C LYS A 116 1.21 29.39 31.56
N ALA A 117 0.14 28.62 31.70
CA ALA A 117 -0.25 27.59 30.74
C ALA A 117 -0.44 28.15 29.31
N GLU A 118 -0.83 29.42 29.20
CA GLU A 118 -1.07 30.10 27.92
C GLU A 118 0.19 30.81 27.36
N GLU A 119 1.30 30.85 28.10
CA GLU A 119 2.57 31.46 27.68
C GLU A 119 3.40 30.50 26.78
N CYS A 120 2.75 29.86 25.81
CA CYS A 120 3.32 28.77 25.00
C CYS A 120 4.65 29.19 24.34
N VAL A 121 4.64 30.29 23.57
CA VAL A 121 5.82 30.75 22.80
C VAL A 121 6.99 31.10 23.73
N LYS A 122 6.71 31.77 24.85
CA LYS A 122 7.75 32.23 25.79
C LYS A 122 8.51 31.05 26.42
N CYS A 123 7.80 29.99 26.82
CA CYS A 123 8.42 28.78 27.35
C CYS A 123 9.09 27.96 26.23
N HIS A 124 8.40 27.72 25.12
CA HIS A 124 8.90 26.87 24.04
C HIS A 124 10.03 27.51 23.23
N GLU A 125 10.25 28.81 23.33
CA GLU A 125 11.44 29.47 22.78
C GLU A 125 12.71 29.06 23.54
N GLU A 126 12.59 28.69 24.82
CA GLU A 126 13.70 28.12 25.60
C GLU A 126 13.75 26.59 25.47
N VAL A 127 12.60 25.91 25.57
CA VAL A 127 12.54 24.44 25.69
C VAL A 127 12.59 23.72 24.33
N THR A 128 11.96 24.27 23.30
CA THR A 128 11.92 23.69 21.94
C THR A 128 12.11 24.77 20.87
N PRO A 129 13.25 25.48 20.84
CA PRO A 129 13.45 26.67 20.03
C PRO A 129 13.21 26.44 18.52
N GLY A 130 13.51 25.25 18.00
CA GLY A 130 13.26 24.89 16.61
C GLY A 130 11.78 24.97 16.22
N ILE A 131 10.87 24.50 17.10
CA ILE A 131 9.42 24.55 16.87
C ILE A 131 8.95 25.99 16.76
N VAL A 132 9.36 26.86 17.68
CA VAL A 132 8.99 28.28 17.68
C VAL A 132 9.56 28.99 16.47
N HIS A 133 10.80 28.69 16.10
CA HIS A 133 11.45 29.29 14.93
C HIS A 133 10.76 28.92 13.62
N ASP A 134 10.35 27.66 13.46
CA ASP A 134 9.59 27.21 12.29
C ASP A 134 8.20 27.85 12.25
N TRP A 135 7.49 27.87 13.38
CA TRP A 135 6.19 28.53 13.48
C TRP A 135 6.28 30.01 13.10
N ARG A 136 7.26 30.77 13.62
CA ARG A 136 7.46 32.19 13.27
C ARG A 136 7.71 32.43 11.78
N LYS A 137 8.23 31.43 11.06
CA LYS A 137 8.47 31.48 9.61
C LYS A 137 7.31 30.92 8.78
N SER A 138 6.29 30.38 9.43
CA SER A 138 5.12 29.80 8.78
C SER A 138 4.11 30.87 8.37
N THR A 139 3.21 30.51 7.47
CA THR A 139 2.02 31.33 7.21
C THR A 139 1.06 31.35 8.40
N HIS A 140 1.15 30.40 9.34
CA HIS A 140 0.31 30.44 10.55
C HIS A 140 0.69 31.59 11.48
N ALA A 141 1.97 31.96 11.58
CA ALA A 141 2.39 33.15 12.34
C ALA A 141 2.14 34.47 11.59
N ASP A 142 2.11 34.45 10.25
CA ASP A 142 1.76 35.60 9.40
C ASP A 142 0.75 35.19 8.32
N PRO A 143 -0.55 35.07 8.67
CA PRO A 143 -1.58 34.58 7.76
C PRO A 143 -1.94 35.59 6.66
N ARG A 144 -1.34 36.78 6.68
CA ARG A 144 -1.55 37.86 5.71
C ARG A 144 -0.26 38.27 4.99
N LYS A 145 0.78 37.43 5.03
CA LYS A 145 2.10 37.70 4.43
C LYS A 145 2.09 38.12 2.95
N ASN A 146 1.03 37.79 2.20
CA ASN A 146 0.78 38.29 0.85
C ASN A 146 -0.72 38.33 0.52
N SER A 147 -1.08 38.83 -0.67
CA SER A 147 -2.47 38.97 -1.13
C SER A 147 -3.22 37.62 -1.20
N TYR A 148 -2.56 36.57 -1.69
CA TYR A 148 -3.15 35.24 -1.81
C TYR A 148 -3.54 34.65 -0.45
N PHE A 149 -2.63 34.67 0.52
CA PHE A 149 -2.92 34.19 1.87
C PHE A 149 -3.90 35.12 2.59
N SER A 150 -3.85 36.44 2.36
CA SER A 150 -4.85 37.36 2.91
C SER A 150 -6.27 37.03 2.46
N GLN A 151 -6.46 36.64 1.19
CA GLN A 151 -7.78 36.21 0.68
C GLN A 151 -8.23 34.88 1.30
N LYS A 152 -7.33 33.89 1.40
CA LYS A 152 -7.63 32.61 2.05
C LYS A 152 -7.99 32.80 3.54
N THR A 153 -7.20 33.58 4.26
CA THR A 153 -7.43 33.90 5.67
C THR A 153 -8.78 34.56 5.87
N LYS A 154 -9.17 35.51 4.99
CA LYS A 154 -10.49 36.13 5.05
C LYS A 154 -11.63 35.12 4.92
N GLN A 155 -11.54 34.15 4.00
CA GLN A 155 -12.55 33.10 3.88
C GLN A 155 -12.65 32.25 5.16
N ILE A 156 -11.51 31.96 5.80
CA ILE A 156 -11.45 31.20 7.06
C ILE A 156 -12.04 32.03 8.21
N GLU A 157 -11.73 33.32 8.31
CA GLU A 157 -12.31 34.22 9.32
C GLU A 157 -13.83 34.33 9.19
N GLU A 158 -14.34 34.42 7.96
CA GLU A 158 -15.78 34.41 7.68
C GLU A 158 -16.43 33.07 8.08
N LEU A 159 -15.73 31.95 7.86
CA LEU A 159 -16.18 30.62 8.29
C LEU A 159 -16.18 30.48 9.82
N LEU A 160 -15.17 31.00 10.51
CA LEU A 160 -15.03 30.90 11.97
C LEU A 160 -15.79 31.99 12.73
N GLU A 161 -16.25 33.03 12.04
CA GLU A 161 -16.82 34.24 12.65
C GLU A 161 -15.84 34.91 13.65
N GLN A 162 -14.54 34.85 13.32
CA GLN A 162 -13.45 35.33 14.18
C GLN A 162 -12.32 35.92 13.34
N GLU A 163 -11.72 37.03 13.79
CA GLU A 163 -10.47 37.54 13.22
C GLU A 163 -9.27 36.63 13.58
N LEU A 164 -8.41 36.36 12.60
CA LEU A 164 -7.19 35.57 12.75
C LEU A 164 -5.97 36.44 12.45
N LYS A 165 -5.40 37.02 13.51
CA LYS A 165 -4.11 37.72 13.44
C LYS A 165 -2.95 36.76 13.25
N GLU A 166 -3.03 35.63 13.94
CA GLU A 166 -2.11 34.49 13.86
C GLU A 166 -2.87 33.22 14.25
N VAL A 167 -2.39 32.08 13.78
CA VAL A 167 -2.77 30.75 14.26
C VAL A 167 -1.68 30.33 15.25
N THR A 168 -2.02 30.38 16.54
CA THR A 168 -1.10 30.12 17.65
C THR A 168 -0.96 28.63 17.96
N CYS A 169 0.02 28.27 18.80
CA CYS A 169 0.16 26.91 19.33
C CYS A 169 -1.16 26.40 19.93
N SER A 170 -1.89 27.28 20.64
CA SER A 170 -3.12 26.91 21.34
C SER A 170 -4.31 26.64 20.42
N ASN A 171 -4.29 27.17 19.19
CA ASN A 171 -5.29 26.86 18.18
C ASN A 171 -5.18 25.41 17.67
N CYS A 172 -4.00 24.80 17.77
CA CYS A 172 -3.77 23.44 17.28
C CYS A 172 -3.58 22.40 18.40
N HIS A 173 -3.10 22.80 19.58
CA HIS A 173 -2.73 21.87 20.65
C HIS A 173 -3.59 22.01 21.91
N GLY A 174 -4.49 23.00 21.97
CA GLY A 174 -5.26 23.33 23.17
C GLY A 174 -4.64 24.47 23.98
N LYS A 175 -5.47 25.09 24.83
CA LYS A 175 -5.11 26.29 25.63
C LYS A 175 -4.58 25.95 27.01
N ASP A 176 -4.96 24.80 27.56
CA ASP A 176 -4.54 24.32 28.88
C ASP A 176 -3.50 23.21 28.69
N HIS A 177 -2.33 23.36 29.30
CA HIS A 177 -1.27 22.36 29.26
C HIS A 177 -1.70 21.01 29.88
N LYS A 178 -2.76 21.00 30.71
CA LYS A 178 -3.35 19.78 31.26
C LYS A 178 -4.20 19.02 30.25
N GLU A 179 -4.71 19.69 29.23
CA GLU A 179 -5.65 19.14 28.24
C GLU A 179 -5.06 19.21 26.83
N LEU A 180 -3.73 19.11 26.70
CA LEU A 180 -3.06 19.11 25.40
C LEU A 180 -3.44 17.89 24.58
N TYR A 181 -3.49 18.09 23.27
CA TYR A 181 -3.67 17.04 22.29
C TYR A 181 -2.73 17.22 21.09
N MET A 182 -2.60 16.17 20.28
CA MET A 182 -1.91 16.23 19.00
C MET A 182 -2.93 16.54 17.91
N PRO A 183 -2.69 17.56 17.05
CA PRO A 183 -3.63 17.94 16.02
C PRO A 183 -3.77 16.85 14.96
N THR A 184 -4.99 16.39 14.79
CA THR A 184 -5.46 15.41 13.80
C THR A 184 -6.23 16.12 12.67
N PRO A 185 -6.59 15.43 11.56
CA PRO A 185 -7.22 16.08 10.41
C PRO A 185 -8.55 16.79 10.70
N ASP A 186 -9.31 16.35 11.69
CA ASP A 186 -10.52 17.04 12.19
C ASP A 186 -10.21 18.42 12.78
N VAL A 187 -9.11 18.55 13.54
CA VAL A 187 -8.63 19.84 14.07
C VAL A 187 -8.21 20.76 12.92
N CYS A 188 -7.44 20.23 11.96
CA CYS A 188 -7.07 20.97 10.74
C CYS A 188 -8.32 21.40 9.94
N GLY A 189 -9.34 20.54 9.92
CA GLY A 189 -10.59 20.70 9.21
C GLY A 189 -11.48 21.84 9.70
N GLU A 190 -11.25 22.33 10.93
CA GLU A 190 -11.92 23.54 11.43
C GLU A 190 -11.63 24.75 10.55
N CYS A 191 -10.40 24.87 10.05
CA CYS A 191 -9.95 25.98 9.19
C CYS A 191 -9.81 25.58 7.72
N HIS A 192 -9.47 24.32 7.44
CA HIS A 192 -9.15 23.81 6.10
C HIS A 192 -10.13 22.73 5.62
N PRO A 193 -11.44 23.02 5.62
CA PRO A 193 -12.44 21.98 5.38
C PRO A 193 -12.46 21.47 3.94
N LYS A 194 -12.02 22.29 2.99
CA LYS A 194 -11.88 21.89 1.60
C LYS A 194 -10.80 20.84 1.46
N GLU A 195 -9.59 21.16 1.94
CA GLU A 195 -8.44 20.29 1.80
C GLU A 195 -8.65 18.96 2.55
N VAL A 196 -9.22 18.99 3.76
CA VAL A 196 -9.58 17.76 4.50
C VAL A 196 -10.69 16.99 3.81
N GLY A 197 -11.70 17.67 3.26
CA GLY A 197 -12.78 17.02 2.50
C GLY A 197 -12.30 16.36 1.21
N GLU A 198 -11.36 16.98 0.49
CA GLU A 198 -10.70 16.41 -0.68
C GLU A 198 -9.76 15.25 -0.31
N TYR A 199 -9.13 15.29 0.86
CA TYR A 199 -8.35 14.18 1.39
C TYR A 199 -9.25 12.98 1.71
N LEU A 200 -10.36 13.20 2.43
CA LEU A 200 -11.39 12.19 2.72
C LEU A 200 -11.96 11.51 1.47
N ASP A 201 -12.01 12.22 0.33
CA ASP A 201 -12.49 11.66 -0.93
C ASP A 201 -11.65 10.48 -1.42
N GLU A 202 -10.45 10.26 -0.89
CA GLU A 202 -9.67 9.05 -1.12
C GLU A 202 -10.39 7.75 -0.72
N MET A 203 -11.31 7.81 0.27
CA MET A 203 -12.13 6.65 0.66
C MET A 203 -13.00 6.14 -0.50
N LYS A 204 -13.42 7.02 -1.42
CA LYS A 204 -14.23 6.67 -2.60
C LYS A 204 -13.52 5.70 -3.54
N TYR A 205 -12.19 5.64 -3.47
CA TYR A 205 -11.36 4.82 -4.34
C TYR A 205 -10.82 3.55 -3.64
N GLY A 206 -11.10 3.37 -2.34
CA GLY A 206 -10.59 2.26 -1.53
C GLY A 206 -9.06 2.24 -1.38
N ARG A 207 -8.51 1.27 -0.64
CA ARG A 207 -7.06 1.11 -0.48
C ARG A 207 -6.35 0.64 -1.77
N PRO A 208 -5.05 0.96 -1.94
CA PRO A 208 -4.21 1.82 -1.09
C PRO A 208 -4.54 3.31 -1.25
N ASN A 209 -4.59 4.03 -0.13
CA ASN A 209 -4.76 5.47 -0.04
C ASN A 209 -4.18 5.98 1.30
N HIS A 210 -4.14 7.29 1.51
CA HIS A 210 -3.56 7.90 2.70
C HIS A 210 -4.53 7.98 3.89
N VAL A 211 -5.84 8.08 3.62
CA VAL A 211 -6.86 8.19 4.69
C VAL A 211 -7.11 6.89 5.43
N ASP A 212 -6.93 5.72 4.80
CA ASP A 212 -7.16 4.38 5.40
C ASP A 212 -5.83 3.62 5.63
N THR A 213 -4.73 4.35 5.75
CA THR A 213 -3.39 3.75 5.85
C THR A 213 -3.13 3.14 7.23
N PHE A 214 -3.69 3.70 8.31
CA PHE A 214 -3.56 3.16 9.67
C PHE A 214 -4.23 1.78 9.76
N SER A 215 -5.45 1.65 9.23
CA SER A 215 -6.13 0.36 9.13
C SER A 215 -5.31 -0.63 8.29
N ALA A 216 -4.71 -0.18 7.18
CA ALA A 216 -3.86 -1.02 6.34
C ALA A 216 -2.59 -1.51 7.07
N ASN A 217 -2.08 -0.76 8.04
CA ASN A 217 -0.91 -1.13 8.84
C ASN A 217 -1.24 -2.21 9.89
N VAL A 218 -2.33 -2.06 10.63
CA VAL A 218 -2.61 -2.89 11.81
C VAL A 218 -3.58 -4.06 11.57
N VAL A 219 -4.37 -4.05 10.49
CA VAL A 219 -5.27 -5.16 10.12
C VAL A 219 -4.52 -6.43 9.68
N PRO A 220 -3.38 -6.37 8.97
CA PRO A 220 -2.69 -7.58 8.59
C PRO A 220 -2.23 -8.41 9.79
N PRO A 221 -2.48 -9.73 9.82
CA PRO A 221 -2.30 -10.56 11.01
C PRO A 221 -0.82 -10.75 11.40
N TRP A 222 0.12 -10.48 10.51
CA TRP A 222 1.55 -10.49 10.86
C TRP A 222 1.96 -9.32 11.77
N TYR A 223 1.21 -8.23 11.80
CA TYR A 223 1.48 -7.10 12.70
C TYR A 223 1.32 -7.50 14.19
N PRO A 224 0.15 -7.97 14.66
CA PRO A 224 -0.02 -8.44 16.04
C PRO A 224 0.82 -9.69 16.35
N GLU A 225 1.05 -10.58 15.37
CA GLU A 225 1.89 -11.76 15.59
C GLU A 225 3.35 -11.36 15.85
N ASN A 226 3.87 -10.31 15.19
CA ASN A 226 5.20 -9.77 15.53
C ASN A 226 5.22 -9.22 16.95
N ALA A 227 4.12 -8.60 17.41
CA ALA A 227 4.01 -8.16 18.79
C ALA A 227 4.03 -9.33 19.79
N ARG A 228 3.34 -10.43 19.51
CA ARG A 228 3.38 -11.65 20.33
C ARG A 228 4.77 -12.27 20.40
N GLN A 229 5.56 -12.12 19.34
CA GLN A 229 6.96 -12.54 19.29
C GLN A 229 7.93 -11.56 19.99
N GLY A 230 7.43 -10.43 20.51
CA GLY A 230 8.25 -9.40 21.15
C GLY A 230 8.98 -8.48 20.17
N LEU A 231 8.52 -8.43 18.92
CA LEU A 231 9.15 -7.71 17.81
C LEU A 231 8.36 -6.46 17.37
N ILE A 232 7.38 -6.00 18.13
CA ILE A 232 6.55 -4.85 17.71
C ILE A 232 7.38 -3.59 17.39
N THR A 233 8.48 -3.35 18.11
CA THR A 233 9.35 -2.20 17.86
C THR A 233 10.07 -2.26 16.51
N THR A 234 10.24 -3.45 15.90
CA THR A 234 10.80 -3.56 14.55
C THR A 234 9.85 -3.01 13.48
N MET A 235 8.57 -2.86 13.81
CA MET A 235 7.55 -2.25 12.94
C MET A 235 7.52 -0.72 13.01
N PHE A 236 8.53 -0.09 13.63
CA PHE A 236 8.69 1.37 13.67
C PHE A 236 8.52 2.03 12.29
N GLY A 237 9.15 1.46 11.26
CA GLY A 237 9.08 2.00 9.90
C GLY A 237 7.67 1.92 9.32
N CYS A 238 6.94 0.83 9.61
CA CYS A 238 5.55 0.64 9.19
C CYS A 238 4.66 1.68 9.85
N ASP A 239 4.74 1.82 11.18
CA ASP A 239 3.94 2.79 11.92
C ASP A 239 4.19 4.22 11.44
N TYR A 240 5.46 4.59 11.23
CA TYR A 240 5.83 5.95 10.84
C TYR A 240 5.34 6.28 9.42
N CYS A 241 5.53 5.37 8.47
CA CYS A 241 5.08 5.53 7.09
C CYS A 241 3.54 5.60 7.00
N HIS A 242 2.86 4.75 7.77
CA HIS A 242 1.40 4.64 7.78
C HIS A 242 0.71 5.57 8.81
N ALA A 243 1.37 6.63 9.28
CA ALA A 243 0.75 7.61 10.18
C ALA A 243 -0.21 8.59 9.47
N THR A 244 -0.36 8.50 8.15
CA THR A 244 -1.03 9.53 7.33
C THR A 244 -2.53 9.66 7.54
N THR A 245 -3.19 8.63 8.08
CA THR A 245 -4.60 8.71 8.49
C THR A 245 -4.80 9.81 9.54
N GLU A 246 -3.78 10.06 10.37
CA GLU A 246 -3.94 10.80 11.62
C GLU A 246 -3.26 12.16 11.60
N LYS A 247 -2.56 12.51 10.51
CA LYS A 247 -1.73 13.72 10.46
C LYS A 247 -1.74 14.37 9.08
N CYS A 248 -1.83 15.69 9.07
CA CYS A 248 -1.68 16.49 7.84
C CYS A 248 -0.25 17.00 7.63
N ASP A 249 0.67 16.77 8.57
CA ASP A 249 2.03 17.33 8.57
C ASP A 249 3.08 16.43 7.89
N ILE A 250 2.65 15.53 7.01
CA ILE A 250 3.54 14.56 6.35
C ILE A 250 4.18 15.10 5.09
N CYS A 251 3.42 15.86 4.28
CA CYS A 251 3.95 16.47 3.05
C CYS A 251 4.44 17.89 3.28
N HIS A 252 3.70 18.69 4.06
CA HIS A 252 4.07 20.05 4.43
C HIS A 252 4.36 20.09 5.94
N THR A 253 5.62 19.86 6.27
CA THR A 253 5.99 19.39 7.61
C THR A 253 5.80 20.43 8.70
N ARG A 254 5.53 19.92 9.91
CA ARG A 254 5.51 20.73 11.13
C ARG A 254 6.90 21.34 11.38
N HIS A 255 7.04 22.55 11.93
CA HIS A 255 5.98 23.50 12.27
C HIS A 255 5.88 24.64 11.26
N ARG A 256 6.47 24.46 10.08
CA ARG A 256 6.49 25.47 9.02
C ARG A 256 5.24 25.41 8.13
N PHE A 257 4.67 24.22 7.93
CA PHE A 257 3.47 23.96 7.14
C PHE A 257 3.53 24.63 5.75
N SER A 258 4.69 24.51 5.10
CA SER A 258 4.95 25.17 3.83
C SER A 258 4.25 24.45 2.68
N ALA A 259 3.27 25.10 2.05
CA ALA A 259 2.66 24.57 0.84
C ALA A 259 3.68 24.43 -0.31
N ALA A 260 4.70 25.28 -0.35
CA ALA A 260 5.80 25.18 -1.30
C ALA A 260 6.62 23.90 -1.08
N GLU A 261 6.91 23.54 0.17
CA GLU A 261 7.56 22.28 0.53
C GLU A 261 6.71 21.08 0.09
N GLY A 262 5.41 21.10 0.41
CA GLY A 262 4.48 20.02 0.05
C GLY A 262 4.26 19.82 -1.45
N ARG A 263 4.71 20.76 -2.31
CA ARG A 263 4.66 20.64 -3.79
C ARG A 263 5.92 20.04 -4.40
N ARG A 264 7.00 19.91 -3.62
CA ARG A 264 8.26 19.35 -4.11
C ARG A 264 8.23 17.82 -4.04
N PRO A 265 8.79 17.10 -5.03
CA PRO A 265 8.87 15.64 -5.00
C PRO A 265 9.41 15.06 -3.68
N GLU A 266 10.37 15.74 -3.04
CA GLU A 266 11.00 15.28 -1.79
C GLU A 266 10.02 15.14 -0.62
N ALA A 267 8.85 15.80 -0.66
CA ALA A 267 7.81 15.62 0.33
C ALA A 267 7.19 14.20 0.30
N CYS A 268 7.28 13.49 -0.83
CA CYS A 268 6.71 12.15 -1.00
C CYS A 268 7.72 11.03 -0.73
N ILE A 269 9.01 11.27 -1.00
CA ILE A 269 10.01 10.21 -1.14
C ILE A 269 10.41 9.53 0.17
N SER A 270 10.11 10.11 1.33
CA SER A 270 10.38 9.48 2.63
C SER A 270 9.53 8.23 2.87
N CYS A 271 8.39 8.11 2.17
CA CYS A 271 7.45 6.99 2.26
C CYS A 271 7.39 6.21 0.94
N HIS A 272 7.34 6.93 -0.18
CA HIS A 272 7.22 6.37 -1.52
C HIS A 272 8.59 6.01 -2.11
N MET A 273 9.26 5.02 -1.52
CA MET A 273 10.59 4.56 -1.93
C MET A 273 10.77 3.06 -1.62
N GLY A 274 11.90 2.50 -2.04
CA GLY A 274 12.37 1.21 -1.58
C GLY A 274 11.75 0.02 -2.30
N TYR A 275 11.61 -1.07 -1.57
CA TYR A 275 11.55 -2.42 -2.13
C TYR A 275 10.25 -2.76 -2.87
N ASP A 276 9.10 -2.45 -2.31
CA ASP A 276 7.77 -2.83 -2.84
C ASP A 276 7.07 -1.69 -3.59
N HIS A 277 7.65 -0.49 -3.57
CA HIS A 277 7.18 0.68 -4.30
C HIS A 277 8.31 1.70 -4.51
N PRO A 278 9.24 1.46 -5.47
CA PRO A 278 10.39 2.32 -5.74
C PRO A 278 10.00 3.59 -6.51
N ASP A 279 9.02 4.34 -6.02
CA ASP A 279 8.44 5.50 -6.68
C ASP A 279 9.44 6.66 -6.75
N ALA A 280 10.15 6.92 -5.64
CA ALA A 280 11.21 7.92 -5.57
C ALA A 280 12.33 7.60 -6.56
N GLU A 281 12.86 6.38 -6.51
CA GLU A 281 13.97 5.93 -7.35
C GLU A 281 13.57 5.96 -8.83
N SER A 282 12.38 5.46 -9.17
CA SER A 282 11.89 5.47 -10.55
C SER A 282 11.60 6.87 -11.07
N TYR A 283 11.04 7.78 -10.25
CA TYR A 283 10.83 9.16 -10.67
C TYR A 283 12.15 9.95 -10.79
N LEU A 284 12.97 9.97 -9.73
CA LEU A 284 14.18 10.80 -9.66
C LEU A 284 15.19 10.44 -10.75
N GLU A 285 15.33 9.16 -11.07
CA GLU A 285 16.24 8.67 -12.11
C GLU A 285 15.63 8.67 -13.52
N SER A 286 14.35 9.06 -13.67
CA SER A 286 13.73 9.27 -14.97
C SER A 286 14.19 10.60 -15.59
N LYS A 287 13.90 10.83 -16.87
CA LYS A 287 14.13 12.16 -17.47
C LYS A 287 13.29 13.27 -16.81
N MET A 288 12.14 12.95 -16.22
CA MET A 288 11.32 13.93 -15.50
C MET A 288 12.04 14.39 -14.22
N GLY A 289 12.53 13.44 -13.42
CA GLY A 289 13.26 13.69 -12.19
C GLY A 289 14.62 14.33 -12.40
N ILE A 290 15.39 13.90 -13.42
CA ILE A 290 16.70 14.50 -13.73
C ILE A 290 16.55 15.97 -14.14
N ILE A 291 15.54 16.33 -14.94
CA ILE A 291 15.31 17.73 -15.29
C ILE A 291 14.85 18.52 -14.06
N TYR A 292 13.98 17.94 -13.21
CA TYR A 292 13.61 18.54 -11.94
C TYR A 292 14.83 18.81 -11.05
N HIS A 293 15.78 17.86 -10.94
CA HIS A 293 17.00 18.03 -10.15
C HIS A 293 17.87 19.19 -10.68
N LEU A 294 17.95 19.35 -12.01
CA LEU A 294 18.76 20.39 -12.64
C LEU A 294 18.13 21.78 -12.61
N GLU A 295 16.80 21.87 -12.67
CA GLU A 295 16.09 23.14 -12.88
C GLU A 295 15.20 23.55 -11.70
N GLY A 296 14.73 22.58 -10.91
CA GLY A 296 13.66 22.72 -9.93
C GLY A 296 13.95 23.67 -8.77
N GLU A 297 15.22 23.92 -8.43
CA GLU A 297 15.58 24.94 -7.44
C GLU A 297 15.09 26.34 -7.84
N HIS A 298 15.02 26.64 -9.13
CA HIS A 298 14.66 27.95 -9.67
C HIS A 298 13.17 28.09 -9.98
N TRP A 299 12.38 27.04 -9.78
CA TRP A 299 10.94 27.07 -10.03
C TRP A 299 10.19 27.81 -8.92
N ASP A 300 9.07 28.43 -9.26
CA ASP A 300 8.19 29.07 -8.29
C ASP A 300 7.33 28.01 -7.58
N TRP A 301 7.75 27.64 -6.38
CA TRP A 301 7.04 26.68 -5.53
C TRP A 301 5.89 27.30 -4.73
N GLU A 302 5.82 28.63 -4.62
CA GLU A 302 4.73 29.31 -3.90
C GLU A 302 3.44 29.31 -4.73
N LYS A 303 3.56 29.24 -6.06
CA LYS A 303 2.44 29.12 -6.99
C LYS A 303 1.65 27.80 -6.79
N PRO A 304 0.32 27.85 -6.57
CA PRO A 304 -0.52 26.65 -6.50
C PRO A 304 -0.51 25.84 -7.80
N LEU A 305 -0.65 24.51 -7.71
CA LEU A 305 -0.60 23.61 -8.88
C LEU A 305 -1.60 23.98 -9.98
N GLY A 306 -2.81 24.41 -9.63
CA GLY A 306 -3.83 24.85 -10.60
C GLY A 306 -3.52 26.16 -11.32
N GLN A 307 -2.50 26.90 -10.89
CA GLN A 307 -2.01 28.12 -11.54
C GLN A 307 -0.66 27.92 -12.22
N MET A 308 0.03 26.82 -11.93
CA MET A 308 1.30 26.47 -12.55
C MET A 308 1.08 26.24 -14.05
N VAL A 309 1.89 26.89 -14.87
CA VAL A 309 1.84 26.79 -16.34
C VAL A 309 2.87 25.76 -16.82
N PRO A 310 2.45 24.59 -17.33
CA PRO A 310 3.36 23.55 -17.81
C PRO A 310 4.27 24.06 -18.93
N GLY A 311 5.55 23.69 -18.87
CA GLY A 311 6.58 24.10 -19.84
C GLY A 311 7.13 25.51 -19.65
N LYS A 312 6.45 26.38 -18.88
CA LYS A 312 6.92 27.73 -18.54
C LYS A 312 7.38 27.82 -17.09
N ASP A 313 6.52 27.41 -16.16
CA ASP A 313 6.85 27.39 -14.74
C ASP A 313 7.64 26.12 -14.44
N TYR A 314 7.09 24.94 -14.73
CA TYR A 314 7.79 23.65 -14.58
C TYR A 314 7.99 23.01 -15.95
N ARG A 315 9.25 22.67 -16.29
CA ARG A 315 9.58 21.99 -17.56
C ARG A 315 9.17 20.51 -17.55
N THR A 316 9.25 19.87 -16.38
CA THR A 316 8.85 18.47 -16.17
C THR A 316 7.85 18.37 -15.00
N PRO A 317 6.99 17.35 -14.98
CA PRO A 317 6.03 17.20 -13.90
C PRO A 317 6.70 16.74 -12.59
N THR A 318 6.04 17.03 -11.48
CA THR A 318 6.35 16.48 -10.15
C THR A 318 5.34 15.39 -9.77
N CYS A 319 5.61 14.66 -8.68
CA CYS A 319 4.68 13.68 -8.09
C CYS A 319 3.28 14.29 -7.90
N GLN A 320 3.23 15.46 -7.27
CA GLN A 320 2.02 16.21 -6.97
C GLN A 320 1.29 16.63 -8.25
N PHE A 321 2.01 17.15 -9.24
CA PHE A 321 1.39 17.57 -10.49
C PHE A 321 0.71 16.39 -11.21
N CYS A 322 1.35 15.23 -11.25
CA CYS A 322 0.76 14.04 -11.86
C CYS A 322 -0.40 13.46 -11.03
N HIS A 323 -0.22 13.29 -9.72
CA HIS A 323 -1.13 12.51 -8.89
C HIS A 323 -2.32 13.32 -8.35
N MET A 324 -2.15 14.60 -8.06
CA MET A 324 -3.23 15.48 -7.55
C MET A 324 -4.12 16.05 -8.66
N TYR A 325 -3.71 15.95 -9.93
CA TYR A 325 -4.52 16.35 -11.09
C TYR A 325 -5.79 15.49 -11.21
N GLN A 326 -6.95 16.10 -11.46
CA GLN A 326 -8.22 15.38 -11.64
C GLN A 326 -8.64 15.33 -13.10
N ALA A 327 -8.98 16.49 -13.65
CA ALA A 327 -9.33 16.70 -15.05
C ALA A 327 -9.35 18.20 -15.31
N GLU A 328 -9.18 18.61 -16.57
CA GLU A 328 -9.42 19.98 -17.03
C GLU A 328 -8.66 21.06 -16.24
N GLY A 329 -7.45 20.74 -15.76
CA GLY A 329 -6.63 21.67 -14.98
C GLY A 329 -7.01 21.76 -13.49
N LYS A 330 -8.00 21.00 -13.03
CA LYS A 330 -8.37 20.93 -11.61
C LYS A 330 -7.41 20.03 -10.83
N PHE A 331 -7.00 20.50 -9.66
CA PHE A 331 -6.19 19.78 -8.67
C PHE A 331 -6.93 19.69 -7.34
N THR A 332 -6.69 18.63 -6.59
CA THR A 332 -7.32 18.35 -5.30
C THR A 332 -6.35 17.63 -4.36
N HIS A 333 -6.65 17.56 -3.07
CA HIS A 333 -5.85 16.82 -2.08
C HIS A 333 -5.97 15.29 -2.14
N THR A 334 -6.80 14.72 -3.02
CA THR A 334 -6.77 13.27 -3.29
C THR A 334 -5.70 12.89 -4.31
N THR A 335 -4.91 11.85 -3.99
CA THR A 335 -3.95 11.24 -4.94
C THR A 335 -4.43 9.89 -5.50
N ALA A 336 -5.46 9.30 -4.89
CA ALA A 336 -5.98 7.98 -5.24
C ALA A 336 -6.90 7.97 -6.49
N ALA A 337 -7.44 9.14 -6.88
CA ALA A 337 -8.53 9.25 -7.83
C ALA A 337 -8.28 8.62 -9.22
N LYS A 338 -7.01 8.61 -9.67
CA LYS A 338 -6.63 8.10 -10.99
C LYS A 338 -5.96 6.72 -10.95
N GLY A 339 -5.91 6.05 -9.80
CA GLY A 339 -5.30 4.73 -9.69
C GLY A 339 -6.03 3.67 -10.54
N ILE A 340 -5.34 3.11 -11.54
CA ILE A 340 -5.84 1.97 -12.35
C ILE A 340 -5.20 0.69 -11.84
N TRP A 341 -3.87 0.54 -12.01
CA TRP A 341 -3.11 -0.63 -11.55
C TRP A 341 -2.89 -0.68 -10.03
N ARG A 342 -3.19 0.40 -9.31
CA ARG A 342 -3.01 0.53 -7.85
C ARG A 342 -1.59 0.15 -7.44
N MET A 343 -1.41 -0.86 -6.58
CA MET A 343 -0.09 -1.36 -6.18
C MET A 343 0.50 -2.38 -7.18
N GLY A 344 -0.26 -2.77 -8.21
CA GLY A 344 0.15 -3.83 -9.16
C GLY A 344 0.00 -5.25 -8.60
N THR A 345 -0.58 -5.40 -7.41
CA THR A 345 -0.66 -6.67 -6.67
C THR A 345 -1.99 -7.40 -6.83
N VAL A 346 -3.08 -6.74 -7.24
CA VAL A 346 -4.38 -7.38 -7.43
C VAL A 346 -4.49 -8.00 -8.83
N PRO A 347 -4.84 -9.30 -8.96
CA PRO A 347 -4.96 -9.96 -10.26
C PRO A 347 -5.98 -9.28 -11.20
N PRO A 348 -5.63 -8.98 -12.46
CA PRO A 348 -6.57 -8.40 -13.42
C PRO A 348 -7.57 -9.43 -13.95
N LYS A 349 -8.83 -9.02 -14.17
CA LYS A 349 -9.87 -9.83 -14.83
C LYS A 349 -9.54 -10.16 -16.29
N SER A 350 -8.79 -9.28 -16.95
CA SER A 350 -8.48 -9.37 -18.38
C SER A 350 -7.37 -10.38 -18.71
N PHE A 351 -6.89 -11.15 -17.73
CA PHE A 351 -5.87 -12.18 -17.92
C PHE A 351 -6.43 -13.58 -17.60
N ASP A 352 -6.14 -14.55 -18.46
CA ASP A 352 -6.58 -15.94 -18.30
C ASP A 352 -5.53 -16.78 -17.55
N PHE A 353 -5.64 -16.77 -16.22
CA PHE A 353 -4.74 -17.48 -15.32
C PHE A 353 -4.85 -19.01 -15.45
N LYS A 354 -3.69 -19.68 -15.47
CA LYS A 354 -3.59 -21.14 -15.47
C LYS A 354 -3.48 -21.70 -14.06
N SER A 355 -2.87 -20.94 -13.14
CA SER A 355 -2.77 -21.28 -11.72
C SER A 355 -4.09 -21.14 -10.96
N SER A 356 -4.05 -21.42 -9.66
CA SER A 356 -5.13 -21.17 -8.72
C SER A 356 -5.50 -19.67 -8.62
N LEU A 357 -4.68 -18.73 -9.10
CA LEU A 357 -5.04 -17.30 -9.24
C LEU A 357 -6.32 -17.06 -10.05
N LYS A 358 -6.72 -18.00 -10.92
CA LYS A 358 -8.02 -17.95 -11.59
C LYS A 358 -9.19 -17.88 -10.61
N ALA A 359 -9.05 -18.48 -9.43
CA ALA A 359 -10.05 -18.51 -8.37
C ALA A 359 -9.97 -17.32 -7.39
N TYR A 360 -8.94 -16.47 -7.47
CA TYR A 360 -8.84 -15.24 -6.65
C TYR A 360 -10.13 -14.41 -6.78
N PRO A 361 -10.71 -13.85 -5.69
CA PRO A 361 -10.20 -13.78 -4.32
C PRO A 361 -10.62 -14.97 -3.44
N TYR A 362 -10.87 -16.14 -4.03
CA TYR A 362 -11.13 -17.41 -3.33
C TYR A 362 -12.39 -17.40 -2.45
N GLY A 363 -13.35 -16.55 -2.79
CA GLY A 363 -14.59 -16.37 -2.01
C GLY A 363 -14.46 -15.46 -0.80
N VAL A 364 -13.30 -14.83 -0.58
CA VAL A 364 -13.12 -13.77 0.42
C VAL A 364 -14.05 -12.61 0.10
N LYS A 365 -14.73 -12.12 1.13
CA LYS A 365 -15.65 -10.96 1.07
C LYS A 365 -15.16 -9.78 1.91
N LEU A 366 -13.95 -9.86 2.45
CA LEU A 366 -13.32 -8.80 3.25
C LEU A 366 -12.84 -7.66 2.35
N PRO A 367 -13.43 -6.45 2.39
CA PRO A 367 -12.97 -5.36 1.53
C PRO A 367 -11.62 -4.76 1.97
N PRO A 368 -10.77 -4.32 1.03
CA PRO A 368 -10.92 -4.39 -0.42
C PRO A 368 -10.26 -5.65 -1.02
N LEU A 369 -10.24 -6.79 -0.31
CA LEU A 369 -9.64 -8.02 -0.82
C LEU A 369 -10.60 -8.84 -1.71
N ASP A 370 -11.84 -8.39 -1.84
CA ASP A 370 -12.99 -9.07 -2.41
C ASP A 370 -13.19 -8.83 -3.92
N TYR A 371 -12.15 -8.43 -4.66
CA TYR A 371 -12.28 -8.11 -6.08
C TYR A 371 -11.06 -8.48 -6.93
N LYS A 372 -11.30 -8.80 -8.22
CA LYS A 372 -10.28 -8.74 -9.28
C LYS A 372 -10.34 -7.38 -9.98
N LEU A 373 -9.17 -6.88 -10.37
CA LEU A 373 -9.05 -5.56 -10.98
C LEU A 373 -9.54 -5.58 -12.44
N ASP A 374 -10.42 -4.67 -12.84
CA ASP A 374 -10.88 -4.56 -14.22
C ASP A 374 -10.23 -3.38 -14.94
N ILE A 375 -9.14 -3.64 -15.68
CA ILE A 375 -8.33 -2.61 -16.35
C ILE A 375 -9.13 -1.81 -17.39
N TYR A 376 -10.11 -2.45 -18.03
CA TYR A 376 -10.85 -1.86 -19.15
C TYR A 376 -12.31 -1.54 -18.83
N SER A 377 -12.65 -1.47 -17.53
CA SER A 377 -13.94 -0.98 -17.06
C SER A 377 -14.21 0.44 -17.57
N ALA A 378 -15.48 0.84 -17.64
CA ALA A 378 -15.87 2.19 -18.05
C ALA A 378 -15.22 3.26 -17.15
N GLU A 379 -15.11 3.00 -15.85
CA GLU A 379 -14.45 3.88 -14.89
C GLU A 379 -12.95 4.00 -15.15
N ASN A 380 -12.25 2.88 -15.37
CA ASN A 380 -10.80 2.91 -15.62
C ASN A 380 -10.45 3.49 -16.98
N LYS A 381 -11.33 3.37 -17.98
CA LYS A 381 -11.22 4.12 -19.24
C LYS A 381 -11.31 5.63 -19.01
N LYS A 382 -12.22 6.09 -18.14
CA LYS A 382 -12.29 7.51 -17.76
C LYS A 382 -10.99 7.96 -17.05
N LYS A 383 -10.48 7.17 -16.10
CA LYS A 383 -9.19 7.43 -15.44
C LYS A 383 -8.03 7.48 -16.43
N ARG A 384 -8.04 6.61 -17.45
CA ARG A 384 -7.04 6.62 -18.52
C ARG A 384 -7.07 7.92 -19.31
N GLU A 385 -8.24 8.40 -19.68
CA GLU A 385 -8.35 9.69 -20.37
C GLU A 385 -7.89 10.86 -19.49
N GLN A 386 -8.13 10.81 -18.18
CA GLN A 386 -7.58 11.80 -17.23
C GLN A 386 -6.04 11.77 -17.20
N TRP A 387 -5.41 10.59 -17.21
CA TRP A 387 -3.96 10.46 -17.34
C TRP A 387 -3.45 11.00 -18.67
N ILE A 388 -4.12 10.67 -19.77
CA ILE A 388 -3.74 11.16 -21.10
C ILE A 388 -3.84 12.68 -21.16
N GLN A 389 -4.89 13.26 -20.57
CA GLN A 389 -5.04 14.72 -20.46
C GLN A 389 -3.90 15.33 -19.65
N MET A 390 -3.54 14.74 -18.51
CA MET A 390 -2.40 15.18 -17.70
C MET A 390 -1.09 15.15 -18.51
N CYS A 391 -0.78 14.04 -19.18
CA CYS A 391 0.41 13.91 -20.03
C CYS A 391 0.39 14.92 -21.21
N SER A 392 -0.79 15.27 -21.69
CA SER A 392 -0.99 16.17 -22.83
C SER A 392 -0.71 17.64 -22.53
N ASN A 393 -0.39 17.98 -21.27
CA ASN A 393 0.16 19.28 -20.94
C ASN A 393 1.55 19.51 -21.56
N CYS A 394 2.30 18.44 -21.88
CA CYS A 394 3.65 18.53 -22.45
C CYS A 394 3.86 17.63 -23.68
N HIS A 395 3.13 16.51 -23.80
CA HIS A 395 3.30 15.54 -24.88
C HIS A 395 2.09 15.50 -25.81
N SER A 396 2.26 14.94 -27.02
CA SER A 396 1.09 14.66 -27.86
C SER A 396 0.20 13.59 -27.19
N PRO A 397 -1.15 13.69 -27.33
CA PRO A 397 -2.06 12.66 -26.81
C PRO A 397 -1.76 11.26 -27.36
N ARG A 398 -1.25 11.17 -28.60
CA ARG A 398 -0.83 9.90 -29.21
C ARG A 398 0.32 9.26 -28.44
N TRP A 399 1.36 10.02 -28.12
CA TRP A 399 2.49 9.51 -27.35
C TRP A 399 2.04 9.02 -25.98
N ALA A 400 1.25 9.84 -25.27
CA ALA A 400 0.74 9.50 -23.94
C ALA A 400 -0.08 8.20 -23.95
N ARG A 401 -0.97 8.05 -24.94
CA ARG A 401 -1.79 6.84 -25.09
C ARG A 401 -0.93 5.60 -25.36
N LEU A 402 -0.01 5.67 -26.32
CA LEU A 402 0.85 4.55 -26.68
C LEU A 402 1.76 4.13 -25.51
N TYR A 403 2.28 5.10 -24.75
CA TYR A 403 3.12 4.80 -23.59
C TYR A 403 2.32 4.11 -22.46
N LEU A 404 1.12 4.59 -22.17
CA LEU A 404 0.25 3.99 -21.15
C LEU A 404 -0.34 2.64 -21.59
N GLU A 405 -0.54 2.41 -22.89
CA GLU A 405 -0.86 1.09 -23.45
C GLU A 405 0.34 0.13 -23.31
N ASN A 406 1.57 0.61 -23.51
CA ASN A 406 2.77 -0.18 -23.25
C ASN A 406 2.90 -0.56 -21.76
N LEU A 407 2.58 0.36 -20.84
CA LEU A 407 2.51 0.08 -19.42
C LEU A 407 1.52 -1.06 -19.12
N ASP A 408 0.33 -1.03 -19.72
CA ASP A 408 -0.65 -2.12 -19.55
C ASP A 408 -0.12 -3.45 -20.07
N ASN A 409 0.46 -3.47 -21.27
CA ASN A 409 1.03 -4.68 -21.87
C ASN A 409 2.14 -5.28 -21.01
N MET A 410 3.08 -4.44 -20.54
CA MET A 410 4.13 -4.85 -19.62
C MET A 410 3.52 -5.45 -18.33
N MET A 411 2.49 -4.83 -17.75
CA MET A 411 1.82 -5.39 -16.58
C MET A 411 1.17 -6.75 -16.86
N PHE A 412 0.55 -6.96 -18.02
CA PHE A 412 0.02 -8.27 -18.41
C PHE A 412 1.12 -9.31 -18.59
N GLU A 413 2.25 -8.95 -19.17
CA GLU A 413 3.44 -9.83 -19.27
C GLU A 413 3.96 -10.20 -17.87
N GLN A 414 4.03 -9.25 -16.94
CA GLN A 414 4.41 -9.54 -15.56
C GLN A 414 3.39 -10.45 -14.85
N TRP A 415 2.10 -10.31 -15.13
CA TRP A 415 1.07 -11.21 -14.61
C TRP A 415 1.18 -12.62 -15.19
N GLN A 416 1.55 -12.75 -16.47
CA GLN A 416 1.84 -14.04 -17.08
C GLN A 416 3.03 -14.74 -16.40
N LEU A 417 4.09 -13.99 -16.10
CA LEU A 417 5.27 -14.50 -15.39
C LEU A 417 4.93 -14.90 -13.96
N GLN A 418 4.13 -14.07 -13.25
CA GLN A 418 3.68 -14.40 -11.91
C GLN A 418 2.77 -15.64 -11.88
N ASP A 419 1.88 -15.80 -12.87
CA ASP A 419 1.01 -16.98 -12.98
C ASP A 419 1.82 -18.26 -13.19
N ARG A 420 2.87 -18.22 -14.02
CA ARG A 420 3.84 -19.32 -14.16
C ARG A 420 4.51 -19.65 -12.83
N ALA A 421 4.95 -18.65 -12.07
CA ALA A 421 5.56 -18.87 -10.76
C ALA A 421 4.56 -19.42 -9.73
N HIS A 422 3.30 -18.97 -9.77
CA HIS A 422 2.24 -19.45 -8.90
C HIS A 422 1.90 -20.92 -9.17
N LEU A 423 1.88 -21.33 -10.45
CA LEU A 423 1.71 -22.73 -10.85
C LEU A 423 2.76 -23.65 -10.20
N ILE A 424 4.00 -23.19 -10.07
CA ILE A 424 5.06 -23.98 -9.40
C ILE A 424 4.69 -24.24 -7.94
N LEU A 425 4.13 -23.24 -7.23
CA LEU A 425 3.68 -23.45 -5.86
C LEU A 425 2.43 -24.33 -5.78
N ASP A 426 1.50 -24.20 -6.73
CA ASP A 426 0.35 -25.12 -6.83
C ASP A 426 0.81 -26.57 -7.01
N GLU A 427 1.83 -26.82 -7.84
CA GLU A 427 2.41 -28.15 -8.05
C GLU A 427 3.07 -28.70 -6.78
N ILE A 428 3.82 -27.87 -6.04
CA ILE A 428 4.45 -28.27 -4.76
C ILE A 428 3.38 -28.57 -3.71
N ALA A 429 2.36 -27.73 -3.61
CA ALA A 429 1.24 -27.92 -2.70
C ALA A 429 0.50 -29.22 -3.02
N ALA A 430 0.17 -29.46 -4.30
CA ALA A 430 -0.49 -30.69 -4.75
C ALA A 430 0.36 -31.95 -4.52
N ALA A 431 1.69 -31.84 -4.61
CA ALA A 431 2.62 -32.94 -4.36
C ALA A 431 2.89 -33.20 -2.86
N ASP A 432 2.41 -32.31 -1.97
CA ASP A 432 2.79 -32.27 -0.54
C ASP A 432 4.33 -32.27 -0.39
N ALA A 433 4.99 -31.46 -1.20
CA ALA A 433 6.46 -31.44 -1.36
C ALA A 433 7.15 -30.27 -0.65
N PHE A 434 6.38 -29.46 0.08
CA PHE A 434 6.92 -28.44 0.98
C PHE A 434 7.90 -29.05 1.99
N ASP A 435 9.09 -28.45 2.13
CA ASP A 435 10.12 -28.89 3.08
C ASP A 435 10.53 -27.73 4.02
N PRO A 436 10.43 -27.89 5.35
CA PRO A 436 9.76 -29.01 6.04
C PRO A 436 8.27 -29.07 5.68
N PRO A 437 7.57 -30.19 5.91
CA PRO A 437 6.14 -30.31 5.66
C PRO A 437 5.34 -29.24 6.41
N VAL A 438 4.23 -28.76 5.84
CA VAL A 438 3.41 -27.69 6.45
C VAL A 438 2.98 -28.02 7.89
N SER A 439 2.74 -29.30 8.19
CA SER A 439 2.41 -29.78 9.54
C SER A 439 3.51 -29.51 10.59
N GLU A 440 4.76 -29.38 10.17
CA GLU A 440 5.94 -29.18 11.04
C GLU A 440 6.41 -27.71 11.11
N ARG A 441 5.74 -26.81 10.40
CA ARG A 441 6.00 -25.36 10.38
C ARG A 441 5.10 -24.65 11.37
N ASP A 442 5.46 -23.46 11.82
CA ASP A 442 4.50 -22.59 12.51
C ASP A 442 3.28 -22.29 11.63
N PRO A 443 2.08 -22.07 12.23
CA PRO A 443 0.89 -21.74 11.44
C PRO A 443 1.05 -20.39 10.73
N TYR A 444 0.13 -20.09 9.82
CA TYR A 444 -0.05 -18.74 9.29
C TYR A 444 -0.18 -17.73 10.46
N PRO A 445 0.33 -16.48 10.35
CA PRO A 445 0.24 -15.50 11.44
C PRO A 445 -1.18 -15.33 11.96
N MET A 446 -1.37 -15.40 13.29
CA MET A 446 -2.68 -15.40 13.95
C MET A 446 -3.64 -16.51 13.49
N GLY A 447 -3.16 -17.54 12.80
CA GLY A 447 -3.98 -18.54 12.12
C GLY A 447 -4.87 -19.37 13.04
N GLU A 448 -4.54 -19.44 14.32
CA GLU A 448 -5.33 -20.12 15.35
C GLU A 448 -6.55 -19.32 15.81
N VAL A 449 -6.56 -17.99 15.62
CA VAL A 449 -7.68 -17.11 15.99
C VAL A 449 -8.34 -16.41 14.81
N LEU A 450 -7.70 -16.41 13.63
CA LEU A 450 -8.14 -15.65 12.45
C LEU A 450 -9.56 -15.99 11.99
N ALA A 451 -9.90 -17.28 11.97
CA ALA A 451 -11.24 -17.72 11.60
C ALA A 451 -12.31 -17.20 12.56
N ASP A 452 -12.03 -17.19 13.86
CA ASP A 452 -12.98 -16.74 14.89
C ASP A 452 -13.10 -15.22 14.92
N ALA A 453 -12.00 -14.50 14.67
CA ALA A 453 -11.98 -13.04 14.64
C ALA A 453 -12.74 -12.45 13.44
N LEU A 454 -12.66 -13.10 12.27
CA LEU A 454 -13.22 -12.55 11.01
C LEU A 454 -14.53 -13.24 10.59
N GLY A 455 -14.77 -14.48 11.03
CA GLY A 455 -15.97 -15.25 10.69
C GLY A 455 -16.06 -15.66 9.21
N ALA A 456 -17.04 -16.51 8.92
CA ALA A 456 -17.30 -17.02 7.56
C ALA A 456 -17.83 -15.92 6.62
N ASP A 457 -18.51 -14.90 7.15
CA ASP A 457 -19.06 -13.81 6.35
C ASP A 457 -17.99 -12.97 5.66
N LEU A 458 -16.81 -12.78 6.29
CA LEU A 458 -15.70 -12.03 5.70
C LEU A 458 -14.71 -12.93 4.96
N LEU A 459 -14.41 -14.11 5.49
CA LEU A 459 -13.42 -15.02 4.90
C LEU A 459 -13.98 -15.86 3.74
N GLY A 460 -15.30 -16.06 3.70
CA GLY A 460 -15.93 -17.09 2.89
C GLY A 460 -15.78 -18.48 3.51
N ASP A 461 -16.77 -19.35 3.27
CA ASP A 461 -16.88 -20.67 3.92
C ASP A 461 -15.64 -21.54 3.73
N ALA A 462 -15.05 -21.55 2.53
CA ALA A 462 -13.91 -22.39 2.22
C ALA A 462 -12.67 -22.02 3.06
N ILE A 463 -12.33 -20.72 3.11
CA ILE A 463 -11.17 -20.25 3.87
C ILE A 463 -11.44 -20.34 5.36
N TYR A 464 -12.62 -19.91 5.82
CA TYR A 464 -13.02 -20.04 7.22
C TYR A 464 -12.86 -21.49 7.73
N ASN A 465 -13.42 -22.46 7.01
CA ASN A 465 -13.35 -23.87 7.38
C ASN A 465 -11.91 -24.40 7.33
N ALA A 466 -11.10 -23.98 6.34
CA ALA A 466 -9.71 -24.39 6.23
C ALA A 466 -8.90 -23.93 7.46
N PHE A 467 -8.99 -22.64 7.83
CA PHE A 467 -8.31 -22.12 9.02
C PHE A 467 -8.83 -22.76 10.31
N LYS A 468 -10.16 -22.88 10.47
CA LYS A 468 -10.77 -23.45 11.68
C LYS A 468 -10.38 -24.91 11.90
N THR A 469 -10.29 -25.71 10.84
CA THR A 469 -9.98 -27.15 10.92
C THR A 469 -8.49 -27.42 11.12
N THR A 470 -7.62 -26.56 10.59
CA THR A 470 -6.17 -26.78 10.60
C THR A 470 -5.42 -25.96 11.66
N GLY A 471 -6.10 -25.03 12.33
CA GLY A 471 -5.44 -24.06 13.21
C GLY A 471 -4.43 -23.18 12.46
N GLY A 472 -4.70 -22.89 11.19
CA GLY A 472 -3.81 -22.11 10.32
C GLY A 472 -2.57 -22.86 9.80
N LYS A 473 -2.46 -24.19 10.01
CA LYS A 473 -1.39 -25.03 9.43
C LYS A 473 -1.67 -25.36 7.96
N ILE A 474 -1.73 -24.32 7.14
CA ILE A 474 -1.94 -24.39 5.69
C ILE A 474 -0.94 -23.47 4.98
N PRO A 475 -0.48 -23.83 3.78
CA PRO A 475 0.33 -22.91 2.99
C PRO A 475 -0.59 -21.80 2.46
N VAL A 476 -0.18 -20.55 2.65
CA VAL A 476 -0.84 -19.37 2.08
C VAL A 476 0.20 -18.64 1.25
N TYR A 477 0.00 -18.55 -0.06
CA TYR A 477 0.93 -17.91 -0.96
C TYR A 477 0.20 -17.09 -2.02
N GLY A 478 0.92 -16.14 -2.63
CA GLY A 478 0.38 -15.26 -3.66
C GLY A 478 -0.20 -13.96 -3.14
N PRO A 479 -0.90 -13.23 -4.03
CA PRO A 479 -1.27 -11.84 -3.80
C PRO A 479 -1.98 -11.57 -2.48
N ILE A 480 -1.62 -10.45 -1.86
CA ILE A 480 -2.20 -9.90 -0.64
C ILE A 480 -1.94 -10.76 0.61
N LEU A 481 -2.61 -11.90 0.79
CA LEU A 481 -2.54 -12.65 2.05
C LEU A 481 -1.26 -13.48 2.18
N GLY A 482 -0.64 -13.88 1.07
CA GLY A 482 0.63 -14.60 1.05
C GLY A 482 1.86 -13.72 1.27
N VAL A 483 1.68 -12.40 1.40
CA VAL A 483 2.80 -11.45 1.53
C VAL A 483 3.44 -11.44 2.91
N TYR A 484 2.81 -12.07 3.91
CA TYR A 484 3.35 -12.14 5.29
C TYR A 484 4.80 -12.61 5.36
N SER A 485 5.24 -13.38 4.36
CA SER A 485 6.59 -13.94 4.26
C SER A 485 7.71 -12.89 4.28
N VAL A 486 7.45 -11.64 3.87
CA VAL A 486 8.44 -10.55 3.93
C VAL A 486 8.34 -9.69 5.21
N PHE A 487 7.29 -9.89 6.01
CA PHE A 487 7.02 -9.12 7.24
C PHE A 487 7.24 -9.93 8.52
N MET A 488 7.35 -11.24 8.42
CA MET A 488 7.50 -12.13 9.56
C MET A 488 8.24 -13.41 9.16
N ALA A 489 9.05 -13.92 10.09
CA ALA A 489 9.57 -15.28 10.05
C ALA A 489 9.19 -16.02 11.33
N GLY A 490 8.27 -16.99 11.21
CA GLY A 490 8.04 -18.01 12.23
C GLY A 490 9.02 -19.18 12.07
N LYS A 491 8.89 -20.19 12.93
CA LYS A 491 9.69 -21.41 12.82
C LYS A 491 9.32 -22.17 11.53
N ASN A 492 10.26 -22.16 10.59
CA ASN A 492 10.12 -22.79 9.26
C ASN A 492 8.92 -22.29 8.42
N ASN A 493 8.34 -21.14 8.75
CA ASN A 493 7.25 -20.52 8.00
C ASN A 493 7.57 -19.03 7.81
N PRO A 494 7.73 -18.52 6.57
CA PRO A 494 7.61 -19.19 5.27
C PRO A 494 8.79 -20.12 4.93
N SER A 495 8.63 -20.98 3.92
CA SER A 495 9.76 -21.72 3.33
C SER A 495 10.55 -20.89 2.31
N TYR A 496 11.72 -21.41 1.91
CA TYR A 496 12.60 -20.72 0.96
C TYR A 496 11.91 -20.41 -0.38
N ILE A 497 11.16 -21.37 -0.94
CA ILE A 497 10.48 -21.15 -2.23
C ILE A 497 9.30 -20.16 -2.12
N GLU A 498 8.63 -20.12 -0.97
CA GLU A 498 7.59 -19.11 -0.69
C GLU A 498 8.21 -17.71 -0.60
N ASN A 499 9.39 -17.58 0.03
CA ASN A 499 10.15 -16.34 0.04
C ASN A 499 10.57 -15.90 -1.36
N LEU A 500 11.13 -16.81 -2.18
CA LEU A 500 11.46 -16.50 -3.58
C LEU A 500 10.25 -16.00 -4.36
N TYR A 501 9.09 -16.64 -4.15
CA TYR A 501 7.87 -16.25 -4.86
C TYR A 501 7.37 -14.88 -4.42
N THR A 502 7.23 -14.63 -3.12
CA THR A 502 6.80 -13.32 -2.62
C THR A 502 7.78 -12.23 -3.00
N ASP A 503 9.07 -12.51 -2.90
CA ASP A 503 10.10 -11.55 -3.24
C ASP A 503 10.05 -11.17 -4.73
N MET A 504 9.67 -12.11 -5.59
CA MET A 504 9.47 -11.88 -7.02
C MET A 504 8.24 -11.00 -7.32
N TRP A 505 7.07 -11.34 -6.76
CA TRP A 505 5.83 -10.64 -7.16
C TRP A 505 5.57 -9.35 -6.38
N PHE A 506 6.07 -9.22 -5.16
CA PHE A 506 5.85 -8.05 -4.32
C PHE A 506 6.97 -7.01 -4.48
N GLY A 507 8.23 -7.44 -4.65
CA GLY A 507 9.37 -6.55 -4.88
C GLY A 507 9.72 -6.33 -6.34
N ASP A 508 10.26 -7.36 -7.01
CA ASP A 508 10.81 -7.18 -8.37
C ASP A 508 9.72 -6.75 -9.37
N LYS A 509 8.55 -7.38 -9.33
CA LYS A 509 7.44 -6.97 -10.18
C LYS A 509 7.03 -5.52 -9.91
N ALA A 510 7.11 -5.05 -8.67
CA ALA A 510 6.83 -3.65 -8.34
C ALA A 510 7.88 -2.72 -8.96
N HIS A 511 9.16 -3.09 -8.99
CA HIS A 511 10.19 -2.35 -9.73
C HIS A 511 9.92 -2.31 -11.23
N ALA A 512 9.51 -3.44 -11.84
CA ALA A 512 9.11 -3.49 -13.24
C ALA A 512 7.95 -2.51 -13.51
N TYR A 513 6.94 -2.56 -12.64
CA TYR A 513 5.76 -1.70 -12.70
C TYR A 513 6.11 -0.22 -12.55
N LYS A 514 6.67 0.19 -11.42
CA LYS A 514 6.94 1.60 -11.10
C LYS A 514 8.00 2.20 -12.01
N GLY A 515 9.04 1.43 -12.38
CA GLY A 515 10.02 1.84 -13.39
C GLY A 515 9.35 2.17 -14.73
N THR A 516 8.44 1.31 -15.21
CA THR A 516 7.72 1.59 -16.46
C THR A 516 6.71 2.73 -16.30
N ALA A 517 6.00 2.82 -15.18
CA ALA A 517 5.02 3.87 -14.94
C ALA A 517 5.65 5.27 -14.84
N HIS A 518 6.88 5.36 -14.31
CA HIS A 518 7.61 6.62 -14.15
C HIS A 518 8.71 6.83 -15.19
N VAL A 519 8.71 6.05 -16.28
CA VAL A 519 9.62 6.24 -17.43
C VAL A 519 11.09 6.10 -17.05
N GLN A 520 11.39 5.10 -16.21
CA GLN A 520 12.73 4.72 -15.79
C GLN A 520 13.06 3.32 -16.31
N GLN A 521 13.86 3.29 -17.37
CA GLN A 521 14.16 2.06 -18.11
C GLN A 521 15.02 1.05 -17.34
N ASP A 522 15.91 1.51 -16.47
CA ASP A 522 16.87 0.66 -15.75
C ASP A 522 16.18 -0.07 -14.60
N ILE A 523 15.37 0.63 -13.82
CA ILE A 523 14.54 0.09 -12.74
C ILE A 523 13.50 -0.88 -13.30
N SER A 524 12.86 -0.53 -14.43
CA SER A 524 11.90 -1.42 -15.10
C SER A 524 12.53 -2.78 -15.48
N TRP A 525 13.76 -2.75 -15.99
CA TRP A 525 14.43 -3.96 -16.49
C TRP A 525 15.33 -4.64 -15.45
N TRP A 526 16.38 -3.98 -14.98
CA TRP A 526 17.43 -4.58 -14.16
C TRP A 526 17.01 -4.87 -12.73
N TYR A 527 16.17 -4.01 -12.15
CA TYR A 527 15.61 -4.23 -10.81
C TYR A 527 14.26 -4.94 -10.87
N GLY A 528 13.55 -4.81 -11.99
CA GLY A 528 12.27 -5.46 -12.22
C GLY A 528 12.36 -6.75 -13.04
N SER A 529 12.04 -6.65 -14.32
CA SER A 529 11.79 -7.80 -15.20
C SER A 529 12.89 -8.86 -15.19
N SER A 530 14.16 -8.44 -15.16
CA SER A 530 15.30 -9.35 -15.15
C SER A 530 15.41 -10.15 -13.83
N MET A 531 15.00 -9.56 -12.71
CA MET A 531 14.99 -10.22 -11.41
C MET A 531 13.80 -11.18 -11.30
N VAL A 532 12.64 -10.80 -11.86
CA VAL A 532 11.51 -11.72 -12.03
C VAL A 532 11.92 -12.98 -12.79
N TYR A 533 12.64 -12.86 -13.91
CA TYR A 533 13.13 -14.02 -14.66
C TYR A 533 14.06 -14.90 -13.84
N LYS A 534 15.03 -14.30 -13.13
CA LYS A 534 15.97 -15.04 -12.27
C LYS A 534 15.26 -15.83 -11.18
N LYS A 535 14.28 -15.21 -10.50
CA LYS A 535 13.53 -15.86 -9.42
C LYS A 535 12.65 -17.00 -9.95
N ILE A 536 12.03 -16.85 -11.13
CA ILE A 536 11.32 -17.97 -11.76
C ILE A 536 12.25 -19.15 -12.00
N SER A 537 13.43 -18.93 -12.60
CA SER A 537 14.41 -20.03 -12.82
C SER A 537 14.89 -20.67 -11.52
N ALA A 538 15.07 -19.87 -10.46
CA ALA A 538 15.41 -20.38 -9.13
C ALA A 538 14.29 -21.23 -8.53
N MET A 539 13.03 -20.78 -8.64
CA MET A 539 11.85 -21.52 -8.19
C MET A 539 11.69 -22.84 -8.94
N GLU A 540 11.86 -22.87 -10.26
CA GLU A 540 11.79 -24.11 -11.06
C GLU A 540 12.84 -25.13 -10.61
N SER A 541 14.07 -24.65 -10.36
CA SER A 541 15.16 -25.50 -9.87
C SER A 541 14.88 -26.05 -8.48
N GLU A 542 14.32 -25.22 -7.59
CA GLU A 542 13.98 -25.61 -6.23
C GLU A 542 12.80 -26.58 -6.18
N ALA A 543 11.75 -26.33 -6.96
CA ALA A 543 10.61 -27.23 -7.07
C ALA A 543 11.03 -28.64 -7.50
N GLN A 544 11.93 -28.74 -8.48
CA GLN A 544 12.48 -30.04 -8.91
C GLN A 544 13.23 -30.75 -7.79
N ARG A 545 13.96 -30.02 -6.92
CA ARG A 545 14.65 -30.61 -5.78
C ARG A 545 13.66 -31.12 -4.74
N LEU A 546 12.68 -30.30 -4.37
CA LEU A 546 11.64 -30.62 -3.40
C LEU A 546 10.82 -31.86 -3.81
N ILE A 547 10.32 -31.87 -5.06
CA ILE A 547 9.55 -33.00 -5.59
C ILE A 547 10.41 -34.27 -5.62
N ARG A 548 11.67 -34.18 -6.09
CA ARG A 548 12.59 -35.32 -6.11
C ARG A 548 12.89 -35.85 -4.71
N ALA A 549 13.11 -34.97 -3.74
CA ALA A 549 13.32 -35.35 -2.35
C ALA A 549 12.11 -36.12 -1.80
N LYS A 550 10.89 -35.59 -2.00
CA LYS A 550 9.64 -36.27 -1.61
C LYS A 550 9.50 -37.65 -2.24
N GLU A 551 9.86 -37.81 -3.51
CA GLU A 551 9.85 -39.12 -4.18
C GLU A 551 10.89 -40.09 -3.61
N VAL A 552 12.09 -39.60 -3.29
CA VAL A 552 13.15 -40.39 -2.66
C VAL A 552 12.71 -40.86 -1.27
N ASP A 553 12.14 -39.97 -0.45
CA ASP A 553 11.61 -40.32 0.88
C ASP A 553 10.50 -41.36 0.79
N LYS A 554 9.56 -41.22 -0.15
CA LYS A 554 8.52 -42.22 -0.43
C LYS A 554 9.15 -43.59 -0.78
N LYS A 555 10.22 -43.61 -1.59
CA LYS A 555 10.94 -44.84 -1.95
C LYS A 555 11.69 -45.45 -0.77
N LEU A 556 12.36 -44.62 0.06
CA LEU A 556 13.08 -45.07 1.25
C LEU A 556 12.13 -45.63 2.31
N LEU A 557 11.01 -44.95 2.60
CA LEU A 557 9.97 -45.44 3.51
C LEU A 557 9.37 -46.77 3.03
N LYS A 558 9.12 -46.91 1.72
CA LYS A 558 8.65 -48.17 1.12
C LYS A 558 9.68 -49.29 1.24
N LYS A 559 10.97 -48.99 1.04
CA LYS A 559 12.07 -49.96 1.19
C LYS A 559 12.28 -50.35 2.67
N GLY A 560 12.20 -49.40 3.59
CA GLY A 560 12.25 -49.63 5.04
C GLY A 560 11.11 -50.54 5.51
N ARG A 561 9.87 -50.27 5.07
CA ARG A 561 8.71 -51.15 5.33
C ARG A 561 8.91 -52.56 4.78
N LYS A 562 9.42 -52.71 3.55
CA LYS A 562 9.76 -54.03 2.98
C LYS A 562 10.88 -54.74 3.74
N GLY A 563 11.87 -54.00 4.22
CA GLY A 563 12.96 -54.53 5.05
C GLY A 563 12.45 -55.08 6.39
N VAL A 564 11.58 -54.34 7.08
CA VAL A 564 10.96 -54.77 8.34
C VAL A 564 10.07 -56.01 8.14
N LEU A 565 9.23 -56.02 7.09
CA LEU A 565 8.42 -57.19 6.72
C LEU A 565 9.28 -58.41 6.35
N GLY A 566 10.41 -58.21 5.68
CA GLY A 566 11.37 -59.27 5.36
C GLY A 566 12.02 -59.87 6.60
N VAL A 567 12.38 -59.03 7.59
CA VAL A 567 12.93 -59.49 8.88
C VAL A 567 11.88 -60.24 9.69
N LEU A 568 10.65 -59.73 9.80
CA LEU A 568 9.54 -60.42 10.46
C LEU A 568 9.20 -61.75 9.79
N GLY A 569 9.16 -61.79 8.46
CA GLY A 569 8.95 -63.03 7.70
C GLY A 569 10.07 -64.05 7.92
N GLY A 570 11.32 -63.60 7.96
CA GLY A 570 12.47 -64.46 8.28
C GLY A 570 12.41 -65.05 9.69
N ILE A 571 12.02 -64.25 10.69
CA ILE A 571 11.85 -64.71 12.07
C ILE A 571 10.74 -65.77 12.17
N ILE A 572 9.61 -65.58 11.47
CA ILE A 572 8.50 -66.54 11.44
C ILE A 572 8.94 -67.86 10.77
N VAL A 573 9.68 -67.80 9.67
CA VAL A 573 10.19 -69.00 8.98
C VAL A 573 11.20 -69.76 9.85
N VAL A 574 12.11 -69.06 10.53
CA VAL A 574 13.07 -69.69 11.45
C VAL A 574 12.32 -70.35 12.62
N ALA A 575 11.33 -69.68 13.20
CA ALA A 575 10.50 -70.26 14.26
C ALA A 575 9.74 -71.51 13.78
N ALA A 576 9.16 -71.49 12.58
CA ALA A 576 8.47 -72.63 12.01
C ALA A 576 9.41 -73.82 11.74
N VAL A 577 10.62 -73.57 11.23
CA VAL A 577 11.64 -74.61 11.00
C VAL A 577 12.12 -75.22 12.32
N VAL A 578 12.31 -74.41 13.36
CA VAL A 578 12.69 -74.90 14.69
C VAL A 578 11.56 -75.75 15.29
N ILE A 579 10.31 -75.32 15.20
CA ILE A 579 9.15 -76.07 15.71
C ILE A 579 8.99 -77.40 14.95
N PHE A 580 9.10 -77.40 13.61
CA PHE A 580 9.05 -78.63 12.81
C PHE A 580 10.24 -79.55 13.09
N GLY A 581 11.44 -79.00 13.30
CA GLY A 581 12.63 -79.76 13.69
C GLY A 581 12.47 -80.44 15.05
N ILE A 582 11.92 -79.72 16.04
CA ILE A 582 11.63 -80.27 17.37
C ILE A 582 10.54 -81.35 17.30
N ALA A 583 9.48 -81.13 16.50
CA ALA A 583 8.41 -82.11 16.31
C ALA A 583 8.93 -83.40 15.64
N ALA A 584 9.77 -83.27 14.61
CA ALA A 584 10.39 -84.40 13.92
C ALA A 584 11.36 -85.17 14.82
N MET A 585 12.16 -84.48 15.65
CA MET A 585 13.03 -85.12 16.64
C MET A 585 12.22 -85.83 17.74
N SER A 586 11.08 -85.29 18.16
CA SER A 586 10.21 -85.96 19.15
C SER A 586 9.51 -87.22 18.60
N ARG A 587 9.22 -87.24 17.28
CA ARG A 587 8.66 -88.41 16.60
C ARG A 587 9.68 -89.53 16.47
N LYS A 588 10.93 -89.20 16.15
CA LYS A 588 12.02 -90.18 16.04
C LYS A 588 12.42 -90.81 17.39
N ARG A 589 12.16 -90.12 18.50
CA ARG A 589 12.40 -90.62 19.87
C ARG A 589 11.30 -91.54 20.42
N LYS A 590 10.24 -91.82 19.66
CA LYS A 590 9.14 -92.73 20.02
C LYS A 590 9.18 -94.06 19.26
N GLU A 591 10.17 -94.27 18.39
CA GLU A 591 10.35 -95.49 17.59
C GLU A 591 11.57 -96.33 18.02
N ASP A 592 12.27 -95.92 19.08
CA ASP A 592 13.24 -96.72 19.85
C ASP A 592 12.64 -97.02 21.24
#